data_AF-A0A1Q8QCV6-F1
#
_entry.id   AF-A0A1Q8QCV6-F1
#
_cell.length_a   1.000
_cell.length_b   1.000
_cell.length_c   1.000
_cell.angle_alpha   90.00
_cell.angle_beta   90.00
_cell.angle_gamma   90.00
#
_symmetry.space_group_name_H-M   'P 1'
#
loop_
_entity.id
_entity.type
_entity.pdbx_description
1 polymer ?
#
loop_
_entity_poly.entity_id
_entity_poly.type
_entity_poly.pdbx_seq_one_letter_code
_entity_poly.pdbx_strand_id
1 'polypeptide(L)'
;MGGVKTPGQYLIGFCAETDNLEENARGKLARKKCDAIIANPIGRSDTGFASVSNEALALDAEGRQETWGNIPKTEMAMKIWDFSIRS
;
A
#
# COMPACT_ATOMS: atom_id res chain seq x y z
N MET A 1 -5.19 -12.38 -10.23
CA MET A 1 -4.39 -11.77 -9.14
C MET A 1 -4.60 -12.57 -7.86
N GLY A 2 -3.57 -12.69 -7.03
CA GLY A 2 -3.55 -13.44 -5.76
C GLY A 2 -3.88 -14.95 -5.85
N GLY A 3 -5.04 -15.31 -6.41
CA GLY A 3 -5.47 -16.68 -6.66
C GLY A 3 -4.69 -17.44 -7.75
N VAL A 4 -3.62 -16.86 -8.30
CA VAL A 4 -2.69 -17.52 -9.25
C VAL A 4 -1.23 -17.34 -8.83
N LYS A 5 -0.96 -16.95 -7.56
CA LYS A 5 0.40 -16.82 -7.04
C LYS A 5 1.11 -18.17 -7.08
N THR A 6 2.39 -18.15 -7.45
CA THR A 6 3.26 -19.33 -7.33
C THR A 6 3.79 -19.44 -5.91
N PRO A 7 4.18 -20.65 -5.45
CA PRO A 7 4.87 -20.82 -4.18
C PRO A 7 6.10 -19.90 -4.07
N GLY A 8 6.26 -19.23 -2.93
CA GLY A 8 7.35 -18.28 -2.68
C GLY A 8 7.19 -16.89 -3.30
N GLN A 9 6.10 -16.61 -4.02
CA GLN A 9 5.80 -15.27 -4.53
C GLN A 9 5.11 -14.42 -3.46
N TYR A 10 5.68 -13.25 -3.16
CA TYR A 10 5.04 -12.20 -2.35
C TYR A 10 4.39 -11.15 -3.27
N LEU A 11 3.11 -10.87 -3.08
CA LEU A 11 2.32 -9.98 -3.93
C LEU A 11 1.90 -8.72 -3.15
N ILE A 12 2.46 -7.59 -3.54
CA ILE A 12 2.09 -6.26 -3.03
C ILE A 12 1.16 -5.57 -4.02
N GLY A 13 -0.04 -5.21 -3.58
CA GLY A 13 -0.95 -4.35 -4.31
C GLY A 13 -0.68 -2.87 -4.03
N PHE A 14 -0.97 -2.01 -5.00
CA PHE A 14 -1.04 -0.57 -4.79
C PHE A 14 -2.44 -0.08 -5.11
N CYS A 15 -2.99 0.81 -4.29
CA CYS A 15 -4.24 1.49 -4.61
C CYS A 15 -4.18 2.96 -4.23
N ALA A 16 -5.00 3.75 -4.92
CA ALA A 16 -5.20 5.15 -4.61
C ALA A 16 -6.69 5.37 -4.31
N GLU A 17 -7.00 6.12 -3.25
CA GLU A 17 -8.39 6.40 -2.85
C GLU A 17 -8.57 7.89 -2.60
N THR A 18 -9.72 8.44 -2.95
CA THR A 18 -10.10 9.81 -2.58
C THR A 18 -10.66 9.87 -1.16
N ASP A 19 -11.35 8.81 -0.74
CA ASP A 19 -12.09 8.71 0.52
C ASP A 19 -12.05 7.28 1.07
N ASN A 20 -12.42 7.09 2.34
CA ASN A 20 -12.52 5.78 3.00
C ASN A 20 -11.29 4.88 2.78
N LEU A 21 -10.09 5.48 2.88
CA LEU A 21 -8.81 4.87 2.51
C LEU A 21 -8.63 3.45 3.09
N GLU A 22 -8.80 3.31 4.41
CA GLU A 22 -8.58 2.03 5.10
C GLU A 22 -9.60 0.96 4.70
N GLU A 23 -10.89 1.29 4.69
CA GLU A 23 -11.96 0.36 4.34
C GLU A 23 -11.79 -0.16 2.90
N ASN A 24 -11.54 0.76 1.96
CA ASN A 24 -11.29 0.43 0.57
C ASN A 24 -10.02 -0.42 0.39
N ALA A 25 -8.94 -0.08 1.09
CA ALA A 25 -7.69 -0.84 1.05
C ALA A 25 -7.87 -2.27 1.59
N ARG A 26 -8.52 -2.44 2.76
CA ARG A 26 -8.83 -3.76 3.33
C ARG A 26 -9.69 -4.60 2.38
N GLY A 27 -10.73 -4.00 1.80
CA GLY A 27 -11.58 -4.68 0.82
C GLY A 27 -10.80 -5.12 -0.42
N LYS A 28 -9.89 -4.28 -0.93
CA LYS A 28 -9.03 -4.61 -2.08
C LYS A 28 -7.99 -5.69 -1.74
N LEU A 29 -7.36 -5.63 -0.57
CA LEU A 29 -6.43 -6.64 -0.06
C LEU A 29 -7.08 -8.04 -0.08
N ALA A 30 -8.24 -8.18 0.57
CA ALA A 30 -8.98 -9.44 0.65
C ALA A 30 -9.47 -9.91 -0.73
N ARG A 31 -10.09 -9.02 -1.52
CA ARG A 31 -10.65 -9.37 -2.84
C ARG A 31 -9.57 -9.77 -3.84
N LYS A 32 -8.41 -9.12 -3.82
CA LYS A 32 -7.29 -9.38 -4.74
C LYS A 32 -6.36 -10.48 -4.24
N LYS A 33 -6.50 -10.91 -2.99
CA LYS A 33 -5.67 -11.91 -2.32
C LYS A 33 -4.17 -11.56 -2.41
N CYS A 34 -3.85 -10.29 -2.18
CA CYS A 34 -2.48 -9.82 -2.04
C CYS A 34 -1.97 -10.16 -0.63
N ASP A 35 -0.65 -10.25 -0.48
CA ASP A 35 -0.01 -10.41 0.83
C ASP A 35 0.06 -9.06 1.56
N ALA A 36 0.24 -7.98 0.79
CA ALA A 36 0.15 -6.62 1.30
C ALA A 36 -0.54 -5.67 0.30
N ILE A 37 -1.02 -4.53 0.80
CA ILE A 37 -1.49 -3.42 -0.01
C ILE A 37 -0.95 -2.09 0.52
N ILE A 38 -0.46 -1.26 -0.38
CA ILE A 38 -0.03 0.12 -0.09
C ILE A 38 -1.09 1.06 -0.68
N ALA A 39 -1.77 1.78 0.20
CA ALA A 39 -2.91 2.62 -0.14
C ALA A 39 -2.55 4.11 0.02
N ASN A 40 -2.63 4.86 -1.06
CA ASN A 40 -2.22 6.26 -1.08
C ASN A 40 -3.47 7.14 -1.20
N PRO A 41 -3.77 8.01 -0.23
CA PRO A 41 -4.84 8.99 -0.40
C PRO A 41 -4.47 9.99 -1.51
N ILE A 42 -5.43 10.29 -2.38
CA ILE A 42 -5.28 11.21 -3.51
C ILE A 42 -6.41 12.23 -3.50
N GLY A 43 -6.26 13.32 -4.25
CA GLY A 43 -7.30 14.35 -4.35
C GLY A 43 -7.14 15.51 -3.36
N ARG A 44 -6.00 15.60 -2.66
CA ARG A 44 -5.54 16.83 -2.04
C ARG A 44 -4.61 17.55 -3.00
N SER A 45 -4.69 18.88 -3.04
CA SER A 45 -3.92 19.73 -3.98
C SER A 45 -2.40 19.65 -3.80
N ASP A 46 -1.92 19.00 -2.74
CA ASP A 46 -0.52 18.80 -2.36
C ASP A 46 -0.06 17.33 -2.41
N THR A 47 -0.93 16.37 -2.79
CA THR A 47 -0.60 14.93 -2.84
C THR A 47 -0.96 14.31 -4.20
N GLY A 48 -0.06 13.50 -4.77
CA GLY A 48 -0.33 12.79 -6.02
C GLY A 48 0.88 12.51 -6.93
N PHE A 49 0.60 12.00 -8.14
CA PHE A 49 1.60 11.52 -9.10
C PHE A 49 2.68 12.55 -9.46
N ALA A 50 2.34 13.84 -9.48
CA ALA A 50 3.25 14.94 -9.82
C ALA A 50 4.09 15.46 -8.64
N SER A 51 3.84 15.02 -7.41
CA SER A 51 4.64 15.41 -6.24
C SER A 51 5.91 14.55 -6.10
N VAL A 52 6.96 15.09 -5.49
CA VAL A 52 8.18 14.34 -5.11
C VAL A 52 7.99 13.50 -3.84
N SER A 53 6.91 13.77 -3.11
CA SER A 53 6.57 13.13 -1.84
C SER A 53 5.19 12.46 -1.91
N ASN A 54 4.94 11.50 -1.03
CA ASN A 54 3.68 10.76 -0.97
C ASN A 54 3.39 10.35 0.47
N GLU A 55 2.13 10.06 0.75
CA GLU A 55 1.67 9.45 2.00
C GLU A 55 0.99 8.12 1.69
N ALA A 56 1.03 7.18 2.63
CA ALA A 56 0.41 5.88 2.43
C ALA A 56 0.01 5.20 3.73
N LEU A 57 -1.01 4.36 3.63
CA LEU A 57 -1.39 3.35 4.59
C LEU A 57 -0.95 1.99 4.05
N ALA A 58 -0.06 1.30 4.76
CA ALA A 58 0.37 -0.05 4.44
C ALA A 58 -0.37 -1.07 5.30
N LEU A 59 -0.93 -2.10 4.68
CA LEU A 59 -1.64 -3.19 5.34
C LEU A 59 -1.13 -4.54 4.82
N ASP A 60 -0.96 -5.53 5.68
CA ASP A 60 -0.75 -6.93 5.27
C ASP A 60 -1.95 -7.83 5.61
N ALA A 61 -1.94 -9.04 5.05
CA ALA A 61 -3.00 -10.02 5.21
C ALA A 61 -3.08 -10.57 6.65
N GLU A 62 -1.99 -10.45 7.40
CA GLU A 62 -1.82 -10.88 8.80
C GLU A 62 -2.32 -9.83 9.81
N GLY A 63 -2.65 -8.63 9.33
CA GLY A 63 -3.27 -7.56 10.12
C GLY A 63 -2.31 -6.47 10.60
N ARG A 64 -1.05 -6.50 10.17
CA ARG A 64 -0.10 -5.40 10.37
C ARG A 64 -0.58 -4.16 9.62
N GLN A 65 -0.41 -3.02 10.26
CA GLN A 65 -0.79 -1.72 9.72
C GLN A 65 0.28 -0.69 10.05
N GLU A 66 0.71 0.07 9.05
CA GLU A 66 1.57 1.22 9.23
C GLU A 66 1.03 2.44 8.47
N THR A 67 1.04 3.59 9.13
CA THR A 67 0.73 4.87 8.49
C THR A 67 2.03 5.61 8.24
N TRP A 68 2.28 5.97 6.99
CA TRP A 68 3.44 6.74 6.56
C TRP A 68 2.97 8.12 6.09
N GLY A 69 3.43 9.17 6.76
CA GLY A 69 3.10 10.55 6.42
C GLY A 69 3.70 10.96 5.07
N ASN A 70 3.62 12.26 4.76
CA ASN A 70 4.15 12.82 3.52
C ASN A 70 5.69 12.77 3.49
N ILE A 71 6.24 11.72 2.88
CA ILE A 71 7.69 11.43 2.81
C ILE A 71 8.17 11.39 1.36
N PRO A 72 9.47 11.59 1.09
CA PRO A 72 10.02 11.44 -0.25
C PRO A 72 9.71 10.05 -0.84
N LYS A 73 9.47 9.98 -2.16
CA LYS A 73 9.21 8.69 -2.84
C LYS A 73 10.35 7.68 -2.69
N THR A 74 11.59 8.14 -2.52
CA THR A 74 12.76 7.29 -2.24
C THR A 74 12.66 6.63 -0.87
N GLU A 75 12.25 7.39 0.15
CA GLU A 75 12.01 6.87 1.50
C GLU A 75 10.80 5.92 1.49
N MET A 76 9.72 6.28 0.79
CA MET A 76 8.55 5.43 0.59
C MET A 76 8.94 4.05 0.01
N ALA A 77 9.81 4.02 -1.01
CA ALA A 77 10.30 2.77 -1.59
C ALA A 77 11.05 1.91 -0.56
N MET A 78 11.88 2.52 0.30
CA MET A 78 12.57 1.81 1.37
C MET A 78 11.60 1.27 2.43
N LYS A 79 10.58 2.04 2.80
CA LYS A 79 9.55 1.57 3.75
C LYS A 79 8.75 0.40 3.18
N ILE A 80 8.41 0.43 1.89
CA ILE A 80 7.73 -0.69 1.22
C ILE A 80 8.61 -1.94 1.25
N TRP A 81 9.90 -1.80 0.95
CA TRP A 81 10.86 -2.90 1.04
C TRP A 81 10.91 -3.49 2.44
N ASP A 82 11.14 -2.66 3.47
CA ASP A 82 11.21 -3.09 4.87
C ASP A 82 9.90 -3.72 5.36
N PHE A 83 8.76 -3.22 4.89
CA PHE A 83 7.46 -3.80 5.19
C PHE A 83 7.36 -5.21 4.62
N SER A 84 7.74 -5.39 3.34
CA SER A 84 7.59 -6.66 2.62
C SER A 84 8.49 -7.81 3.08
N ILE A 85 9.63 -7.52 3.71
CA ILE A 85 10.57 -8.55 4.18
C ILE A 85 10.38 -8.92 5.66
N ARG A 86 9.47 -8.24 6.36
CA ARG A 86 9.19 -8.40 7.80
C ARG A 86 7.78 -8.95 8.08
N SER A 87 7.04 -9.31 7.03
CA SER A 87 5.71 -9.92 7.09
C SER A 87 5.78 -11.40 6.75
#